data_AF-A0A3E0QSG2-F1
#
_entry.id   AF-A0A3E0QSG2-F1
#
_cell.length_a   1.000
_cell.length_b   1.000
_cell.length_c   1.000
_cell.angle_alpha   90.00
_cell.angle_beta   90.00
_cell.angle_gamma   90.00
#
_symmetry.space_group_name_H-M   'P 1'
#
loop_
_entity.id
_entity.type
_entity.pdbx_description
1 polymer ?
#
loop_
_entity_poly.entity_id
_entity_poly.type
_entity_poly.pdbx_seq_one_letter_code
_entity_poly.pdbx_strand_id
1 'polypeptide(L)'
;MADNNTEEKKTSVADDESKRWRKGKGAAHRVEERAQAAYAYILEGGTRIQICEKLASRFGVSIRTGHEDYRRAMELLKEEQTGTREELLNQLQALRLATVQKALKRGHFQTVATLLGDMGRVIGEAAPEQLALQVPELSIQIEDKKD
;
A
#
# COMPACT_ATOMS: atom_id res chain seq x y z
N MET A 1 15.02 66.92 -23.68
CA MET A 1 15.93 66.04 -22.92
C MET A 1 15.21 65.73 -21.63
N ALA A 2 14.46 64.62 -21.58
CA ALA A 2 13.81 64.18 -20.35
C ALA A 2 14.55 62.93 -19.89
N ASP A 3 15.31 63.08 -18.81
CA ASP A 3 16.04 61.99 -18.18
C ASP A 3 15.04 61.05 -17.50
N ASN A 4 14.64 60.01 -18.21
CA ASN A 4 13.89 58.89 -17.64
C ASN A 4 14.87 57.98 -16.88
N ASN A 5 15.24 58.38 -15.67
CA ASN A 5 15.93 57.50 -14.74
C ASN A 5 14.89 56.59 -14.07
N THR A 6 14.43 55.57 -14.81
CA THR A 6 13.63 54.49 -14.24
C THR A 6 14.59 53.57 -13.50
N GLU A 7 14.77 53.78 -12.19
CA GLU A 7 15.53 52.84 -11.36
C GLU A 7 14.91 51.43 -11.51
N GLU A 8 15.60 50.56 -12.23
CA GLU A 8 15.19 49.17 -12.41
C GLU A 8 15.13 48.53 -11.03
N LYS A 9 13.91 48.29 -10.54
CA LYS A 9 13.68 47.51 -9.31
C LYS A 9 14.43 46.19 -9.48
N LYS A 10 15.37 45.92 -8.58
CA LYS A 10 16.07 44.64 -8.50
C LYS A 10 15.04 43.53 -8.26
N THR A 11 14.53 42.94 -9.32
CA THR A 11 13.65 41.78 -9.27
C THR A 11 14.50 40.57 -8.94
N SER A 12 14.01 39.73 -8.03
CA SER A 12 14.65 38.42 -7.82
C SER A 12 14.57 37.64 -9.14
N VAL A 13 15.51 36.71 -9.38
CA VAL A 13 15.46 35.83 -10.57
C VAL A 13 14.10 35.12 -10.70
N ALA A 14 13.39 34.92 -9.59
CA ALA A 14 12.07 34.30 -9.58
C ALA A 14 10.94 35.23 -10.09
N ASP A 15 11.12 36.55 -10.00
CA ASP A 15 10.11 37.58 -10.31
C ASP A 15 10.44 38.38 -11.59
N ASP A 16 11.55 38.06 -12.25
CA ASP A 16 12.03 38.77 -13.44
C ASP A 16 11.27 38.37 -14.72
N GLU A 17 10.22 39.14 -15.05
CA GLU A 17 9.94 39.79 -16.37
C GLU A 17 10.48 39.15 -17.67
N SER A 18 11.78 38.89 -17.72
CA SER A 18 12.53 38.47 -18.90
C SER A 18 12.92 36.99 -18.93
N LYS A 19 12.89 36.26 -17.80
CA LYS A 19 13.42 34.89 -17.73
C LYS A 19 12.40 33.83 -18.17
N ARG A 20 12.84 32.83 -18.94
CA ARG A 20 11.98 31.71 -19.36
C ARG A 20 11.51 30.83 -18.18
N TRP A 21 12.35 30.68 -17.17
CA TRP A 21 12.06 29.90 -15.98
C TRP A 21 11.94 30.84 -14.79
N ARG A 22 10.71 31.01 -14.31
CA ARG A 22 10.35 31.87 -13.18
C ARG A 22 9.46 31.14 -12.23
N LYS A 23 9.52 31.55 -10.96
CA LYS A 23 8.82 30.96 -9.82
C LYS A 23 9.19 29.47 -9.70
N GLY A 24 9.95 29.12 -8.66
CA GLY A 24 10.33 27.72 -8.41
C GLY A 24 9.14 26.76 -8.36
N LYS A 25 9.38 25.46 -8.17
CA LYS A 25 8.33 24.44 -8.13
C LYS A 25 7.08 24.90 -7.36
N GLY A 26 5.92 24.78 -8.00
CA GLY A 26 4.64 25.25 -7.46
C GLY A 26 4.30 24.62 -6.11
N ALA A 27 3.36 25.23 -5.38
CA ALA A 27 2.94 24.73 -4.08
C ALA A 27 2.42 23.29 -4.13
N ALA A 28 1.67 22.93 -5.19
CA ALA A 28 1.18 21.58 -5.42
C ALA A 28 2.32 20.55 -5.57
N HIS A 29 3.35 20.86 -6.38
CA HIS A 29 4.50 19.98 -6.55
C HIS A 29 5.26 19.77 -5.24
N ARG A 30 5.38 20.80 -4.38
CA ARG A 30 6.00 20.64 -3.06
C ARG A 30 5.18 19.75 -2.13
N VAL A 31 3.86 19.76 -2.25
CA VAL A 31 2.96 18.90 -1.50
C VAL A 31 3.06 17.44 -1.97
N GLU A 32 3.11 17.22 -3.28
CA GLU A 32 3.31 15.88 -3.87
C GLU A 32 4.65 15.28 -3.45
N GLU A 33 5.74 16.06 -3.52
CA GLU A 33 7.08 15.61 -3.13
C GLU A 33 7.13 15.16 -1.65
N ARG A 34 6.40 15.87 -0.77
CA ARG A 34 6.26 15.45 0.65
C ARG A 34 5.42 14.20 0.81
N ALA A 35 4.30 14.09 0.09
CA ALA A 35 3.46 12.90 0.14
C ALA A 35 4.20 11.66 -0.36
N GLN A 36 5.05 11.79 -1.39
CA GLN A 36 5.85 10.69 -1.89
C GLN A 36 6.98 10.29 -0.92
N ALA A 37 7.59 11.25 -0.22
CA ALA A 37 8.50 10.95 0.87
C ALA A 37 7.78 10.24 2.04
N ALA A 38 6.54 10.64 2.36
CA ALA A 38 5.73 10.00 3.37
C ALA A 38 5.40 8.54 3.01
N TYR A 39 5.07 8.30 1.74
CA TYR A 39 4.85 6.97 1.18
C TYR A 39 6.09 6.06 1.35
N ALA A 40 7.28 6.56 1.01
CA ALA A 40 8.52 5.79 1.22
C ALA A 40 8.73 5.41 2.69
N TYR A 41 8.50 6.34 3.62
CA TYR A 41 8.62 6.07 5.06
C TYR A 41 7.57 5.09 5.59
N ILE A 42 6.37 5.03 4.99
CA ILE A 42 5.37 4.01 5.32
C ILE A 42 5.89 2.61 4.96
N LEU A 43 6.54 2.46 3.81
CA LEU A 43 7.11 1.19 3.37
C LEU A 43 8.33 0.77 4.20
N GLU A 44 9.14 1.72 4.66
CA GLU A 44 10.25 1.47 5.62
C GLU A 44 9.73 1.01 7.00
N GLY A 45 8.49 1.38 7.35
CA GLY A 45 7.85 1.05 8.61
C GLY A 45 8.09 2.08 9.72
N GLY A 46 7.37 1.89 10.83
CA GLY A 46 7.36 2.80 11.98
C GLY A 46 5.95 3.28 12.33
N THR A 47 5.84 4.02 13.42
CA THR A 47 4.56 4.59 13.83
C THR A 47 4.23 5.85 13.04
N ARG A 48 2.95 6.17 12.88
CA ARG A 48 2.50 7.38 12.16
C ARG A 48 3.14 8.66 12.69
N ILE A 49 3.30 8.80 14.00
CA ILE A 49 3.89 9.99 14.62
C ILE A 49 5.36 10.14 14.22
N GLN A 50 6.14 9.05 14.32
CA GLN A 50 7.55 9.05 13.92
C GLN A 50 7.72 9.46 12.45
N ILE A 51 6.84 8.98 11.57
CA ILE A 51 6.87 9.34 10.14
C ILE A 51 6.55 10.83 9.95
N CYS A 52 5.54 11.35 10.66
CA CYS A 52 5.18 12.77 10.59
C CYS A 52 6.29 13.68 11.14
N GLU A 53 7.00 13.27 12.19
CA GLU A 53 8.17 13.99 12.74
C GLU A 53 9.35 13.99 11.76
N LYS A 54 9.62 12.85 11.09
CA LYS A 54 10.62 12.76 10.02
C LYS A 54 10.28 13.69 8.84
N LEU A 55 9.00 13.81 8.48
CA LEU A 55 8.55 14.73 7.43
C LEU A 55 8.67 16.19 7.86
N ALA A 56 8.25 16.49 9.09
CA ALA A 56 8.33 17.82 9.67
C ALA A 56 9.78 18.33 9.72
N SER A 57 10.70 17.48 10.17
CA SER A 57 12.14 17.79 10.22
C SER A 57 12.78 17.92 8.84
N ARG A 58 12.45 17.03 7.89
CA ARG A 58 13.03 17.06 6.53
C ARG A 58 12.57 18.26 5.70
N PHE A 59 11.29 18.61 5.78
CA PHE A 59 10.69 19.63 4.91
C PHE A 59 10.37 20.94 5.63
N GLY A 60 10.65 21.04 6.93
CA GLY A 60 10.39 22.25 7.73
C GLY A 60 8.90 22.59 7.83
N VAL A 61 8.04 21.58 7.95
CA VAL A 61 6.57 21.75 8.03
C VAL A 61 6.03 21.41 9.41
N SER A 62 4.84 21.90 9.74
CA SER A 62 4.16 21.53 10.98
C SER A 62 3.80 20.04 11.00
N ILE A 63 3.77 19.43 12.18
CA ILE A 63 3.35 18.03 12.36
C ILE A 63 1.93 17.82 11.81
N ARG A 64 1.03 18.82 11.96
CA ARG A 64 -0.31 18.82 11.39
C ARG A 64 -0.28 18.64 9.86
N THR A 65 0.58 19.37 9.17
CA THR A 65 0.79 19.22 7.72
C THR A 65 1.35 17.84 7.38
N GLY A 66 2.28 17.32 8.19
CA GLY A 66 2.77 15.95 8.05
C GLY A 66 1.66 14.90 8.13
N HIS A 67 0.65 15.09 8.99
CA HIS A 67 -0.50 14.19 9.07
C HIS A 67 -1.40 14.22 7.82
N GLU A 68 -1.51 15.37 7.15
CA GLU A 68 -2.24 15.51 5.88
C GLU A 68 -1.48 14.80 4.75
N ASP A 69 -0.17 15.00 4.66
CA ASP A 69 0.68 14.35 3.66
C ASP A 69 0.71 12.82 3.87
N TYR A 70 0.71 12.36 5.12
CA TYR A 70 0.56 10.94 5.46
C TYR A 70 -0.78 10.36 4.99
N ARG A 71 -1.89 11.13 5.11
CA ARG A 71 -3.20 10.68 4.64
C ARG A 71 -3.19 10.48 3.12
N ARG A 72 -2.63 11.44 2.38
CA ARG A 72 -2.48 11.34 0.92
C ARG A 72 -1.60 10.14 0.52
N ALA A 73 -0.50 9.91 1.23
CA ALA A 73 0.36 8.75 0.99
C ALA A 73 -0.36 7.41 1.22
N MET A 74 -1.25 7.35 2.22
CA MET A 74 -2.06 6.15 2.51
C MET A 74 -3.13 5.90 1.44
N GLU A 75 -3.70 6.96 0.87
CA GLU A 75 -4.62 6.86 -0.28
C GLU A 75 -3.90 6.27 -1.50
N LEU A 76 -2.70 6.77 -1.82
CA LEU A 76 -1.86 6.21 -2.89
C LEU A 76 -1.52 4.73 -2.67
N LEU A 77 -1.13 4.36 -1.44
CA LEU A 77 -0.86 2.97 -1.10
C LEU A 77 -2.08 2.08 -1.28
N LYS A 78 -3.27 2.58 -0.91
CA LYS A 78 -4.52 1.85 -1.07
C LYS A 78 -4.88 1.66 -2.55
N GLU A 79 -4.72 2.70 -3.36
CA GLU A 79 -4.96 2.63 -4.81
C GLU A 79 -4.04 1.61 -5.47
N GLU A 80 -2.75 1.62 -5.14
CA GLU A 80 -1.77 0.66 -5.63
C GLU A 80 -2.10 -0.77 -5.20
N GLN A 81 -2.43 -1.00 -3.92
CA GLN A 81 -2.82 -2.32 -3.42
C GLN A 81 -4.10 -2.84 -4.07
N THR A 82 -5.05 -1.96 -4.37
CA THR A 82 -6.30 -2.35 -5.01
C THR A 82 -6.06 -2.73 -6.47
N GLY A 83 -5.25 -1.97 -7.21
CA GLY A 83 -4.90 -2.29 -8.60
C GLY A 83 -4.02 -3.53 -8.74
N THR A 84 -3.11 -3.77 -7.79
CA THR A 84 -2.16 -4.90 -7.85
C THR A 84 -2.72 -6.19 -7.28
N ARG A 85 -3.87 -6.19 -6.59
CA ARG A 85 -4.41 -7.40 -5.95
C ARG A 85 -4.60 -8.55 -6.94
N GLU A 86 -5.18 -8.29 -8.11
CA GLU A 86 -5.41 -9.33 -9.12
C GLU A 86 -4.10 -9.82 -9.74
N GLU A 87 -3.16 -8.91 -10.02
CA GLU A 87 -1.85 -9.26 -10.56
C GLU A 87 -1.01 -10.08 -9.56
N LEU A 88 -1.02 -9.69 -8.28
CA LEU A 88 -0.34 -10.39 -7.19
C LEU A 88 -0.94 -11.77 -6.96
N LEU A 89 -2.26 -11.93 -7.10
CA LEU A 89 -2.91 -13.23 -7.01
C LEU A 89 -2.44 -14.16 -8.14
N ASN A 90 -2.39 -13.66 -9.38
CA ASN A 90 -1.89 -14.42 -10.53
C ASN A 90 -0.41 -14.79 -10.38
N GLN A 91 0.43 -13.85 -9.93
CA GLN A 91 1.85 -14.10 -9.64
C GLN A 91 2.03 -15.13 -8.52
N LEU A 92 1.26 -15.03 -7.44
CA LEU A 92 1.29 -15.97 -6.33
C LEU A 92 0.87 -17.39 -6.77
N GLN A 93 -0.15 -17.50 -7.62
CA GLN A 93 -0.57 -18.78 -8.20
C GLN A 93 0.53 -19.39 -9.09
N ALA A 94 1.17 -18.59 -9.93
CA ALA A 94 2.29 -19.04 -10.75
C ALA A 94 3.49 -19.52 -9.90
N LEU A 95 3.82 -18.78 -8.83
CA LEU A 95 4.87 -19.17 -7.88
C LEU A 95 4.52 -20.47 -7.15
N ARG A 96 3.26 -20.64 -6.70
CA ARG A 96 2.79 -21.88 -6.07
C ARG A 96 2.98 -23.08 -7.00
N LEU A 97 2.56 -22.97 -8.26
CA LEU A 97 2.72 -24.05 -9.24
C LEU A 97 4.21 -24.39 -9.48
N ALA A 98 5.07 -23.37 -9.62
CA ALA A 98 6.50 -23.57 -9.77
C ALA A 98 7.12 -24.27 -8.54
N THR A 99 6.71 -23.89 -7.32
CA THR A 99 7.16 -24.57 -6.10
C THR A 99 6.65 -26.01 -6.00
N VAL A 100 5.42 -26.30 -6.43
CA VAL A 100 4.88 -27.67 -6.50
C VAL A 100 5.76 -28.53 -7.40
N GLN A 101 6.09 -28.06 -8.60
CA GLN A 101 6.96 -28.79 -9.53
C GLN A 101 8.34 -29.09 -8.92
N LYS A 102 8.93 -28.11 -8.23
CA LYS A 102 10.25 -28.25 -7.59
C LYS A 102 10.20 -29.20 -6.38
N ALA A 103 9.14 -29.13 -5.57
CA ALA A 103 8.94 -30.01 -4.42
C ALA A 103 8.66 -31.46 -4.86
N LEU A 104 7.90 -31.65 -5.95
CA LEU A 104 7.63 -32.96 -6.55
C LEU A 104 8.91 -33.64 -7.03
N LYS A 105 9.79 -32.91 -7.74
CA LYS A 105 11.10 -33.41 -8.17
C LYS A 105 12.00 -33.85 -7.01
N ARG A 106 11.81 -33.28 -5.82
CA ARG A 106 12.58 -33.59 -4.61
C ARG A 106 11.91 -34.64 -3.71
N GLY A 107 10.72 -35.13 -4.08
CA GLY A 107 9.98 -36.12 -3.29
C GLY A 107 9.31 -35.55 -2.02
N HIS A 108 9.14 -34.23 -1.91
CA HIS A 108 8.46 -33.60 -0.78
C HIS A 108 6.93 -33.64 -0.94
N PHE A 109 6.35 -34.85 -0.95
CA PHE A 109 4.94 -35.06 -1.26
C PHE A 109 3.97 -34.41 -0.28
N GLN A 110 4.33 -34.33 1.01
CA GLN A 110 3.50 -33.64 2.01
C GLN A 110 3.33 -32.15 1.68
N THR A 111 4.42 -31.48 1.32
CA THR A 111 4.40 -30.06 0.92
C THR A 111 3.63 -29.86 -0.38
N VAL A 112 3.76 -30.80 -1.33
CA VAL A 112 2.99 -30.79 -2.57
C VAL A 112 1.49 -30.89 -2.30
N ALA A 113 1.06 -31.80 -1.43
CA ALA A 113 -0.35 -31.96 -1.05
C ALA A 113 -0.92 -30.67 -0.43
N THR A 114 -0.17 -30.02 0.48
CA THR A 114 -0.57 -28.74 1.08
C THR A 114 -0.71 -27.64 0.04
N LEU A 115 0.30 -27.46 -0.83
CA LEU A 115 0.29 -26.40 -1.85
C LEU A 115 -0.82 -26.60 -2.89
N LEU A 116 -1.09 -27.85 -3.31
CA LEU A 116 -2.20 -28.18 -4.20
C LEU A 116 -3.55 -27.93 -3.53
N GLY A 117 -3.71 -28.31 -2.26
CA GLY A 117 -4.92 -28.01 -1.49
C GLY A 117 -5.17 -26.51 -1.30
N ASP A 118 -4.12 -25.72 -1.10
CA ASP A 118 -4.21 -24.26 -1.05
C ASP A 118 -4.60 -23.64 -2.40
N MET A 119 -4.25 -24.27 -3.53
CA MET A 119 -4.73 -23.85 -4.85
C MET A 119 -6.21 -24.21 -5.05
N GLY A 120 -6.63 -25.42 -4.68
CA GLY A 120 -8.03 -25.84 -4.75
C GLY A 120 -8.96 -24.96 -3.91
N ARG A 121 -8.50 -24.48 -2.74
CA ARG A 121 -9.21 -23.48 -1.93
C ARG A 121 -9.32 -22.11 -2.59
N VAL A 122 -8.32 -21.68 -3.37
CA VAL A 122 -8.35 -20.40 -4.10
C VAL A 122 -9.26 -20.47 -5.33
N ILE A 123 -9.33 -21.62 -6.00
CA ILE A 123 -10.19 -21.85 -7.18
C ILE A 123 -11.64 -22.12 -6.76
N GLY A 124 -11.89 -22.44 -5.48
CA GLY A 124 -13.21 -22.80 -4.98
C GLY A 124 -13.58 -24.27 -5.19
N GLU A 125 -12.64 -25.12 -5.60
CA GLU A 125 -12.84 -26.58 -5.68
C GLU A 125 -13.05 -27.20 -4.29
N ALA A 126 -12.50 -26.57 -3.24
CA ALA A 126 -12.71 -26.97 -1.85
C ALA A 126 -13.66 -25.97 -1.17
N ALA A 127 -14.93 -25.95 -1.58
CA ALA A 127 -15.96 -25.19 -0.89
C ALA A 127 -16.19 -25.78 0.53
N PRO A 128 -16.39 -24.95 1.57
CA PRO A 128 -16.65 -25.41 2.93
C PRO A 128 -17.93 -26.25 3.06
N GLU A 129 -18.83 -26.15 2.07
CA GLU A 129 -20.07 -26.93 2.00
C GLU A 129 -19.82 -28.45 1.92
N GLN A 130 -18.69 -28.89 1.35
CA GLN A 130 -18.33 -30.31 1.29
C GLN A 130 -17.69 -30.84 2.58
N LEU A 131 -17.14 -29.97 3.43
CA LEU A 131 -16.59 -30.35 4.74
C LEU A 131 -17.68 -30.45 5.81
N ALA A 132 -18.80 -29.74 5.65
CA ALA A 132 -19.95 -29.82 6.56
C ALA A 132 -20.66 -31.19 6.54
N LEU A 133 -20.50 -31.99 5.48
CA LEU A 133 -21.06 -33.35 5.35
C LEU A 133 -20.39 -34.39 6.29
N GLN A 134 -19.27 -34.06 6.92
CA GLN A 134 -18.53 -34.96 7.81
C GLN A 134 -18.61 -34.58 9.29
N VAL A 135 -19.49 -33.64 9.67
CA VAL A 135 -19.75 -33.40 11.09
C VAL A 135 -20.80 -34.42 11.56
N PRO A 136 -20.49 -35.34 12.48
CA PRO A 136 -21.51 -36.23 13.05
C PRO A 136 -22.56 -35.38 13.78
N GLU A 137 -23.83 -35.54 13.41
CA GLU A 137 -24.95 -34.91 14.12
C GLU A 137 -25.00 -35.46 15.55
N LEU A 138 -24.68 -34.61 16.53
CA LEU A 138 -24.83 -34.91 17.95
C LEU A 138 -26.27 -34.59 18.37
N SER A 139 -27.11 -35.61 18.54
CA SER A 139 -28.42 -35.45 19.17
C SER A 139 -28.33 -35.81 20.65
N ILE A 140 -28.63 -34.85 21.52
CA ILE A 140 -28.74 -35.07 22.96
C ILE A 140 -30.24 -35.17 23.27
N GLN A 141 -30.70 -36.36 23.66
CA GLN A 141 -32.03 -36.56 24.22
C GLN A 141 -31.93 -36.58 25.75
N ILE A 142 -32.71 -35.73 26.40
CA ILE A 142 -32.83 -35.69 27.86
C ILE A 142 -34.13 -36.43 28.18
N GLU A 143 -34.03 -37.60 28.82
CA GLU A 143 -35.19 -38.29 29.37
C GLU A 143 -35.44 -37.79 30.79
N ASP A 144 -36.61 -37.17 31.01
CA ASP A 144 -37.04 -36.79 32.35
C ASP A 144 -37.37 -38.04 33.16
N LYS A 145 -36.70 -38.18 34.30
CA LYS A 145 -36.94 -39.24 35.27
C LYS A 145 -38.34 -39.04 35.86
N LYS A 146 -39.30 -39.87 35.45
CA LYS A 146 -40.64 -39.92 36.08
C LYS A 146 -40.51 -40.43 37.50
N ASP A 147 -41.04 -39.65 38.44
CA ASP A 147 -41.32 -40.03 39.84
C ASP A 147 -42.39 -41.14 39.92
#